data_AF-A0A401FRZ5-F1
#
_entry.id   AF-A0A401FRZ5-F1
#
_cell.length_a   1.000
_cell.length_b   1.000
_cell.length_c   1.000
_cell.angle_alpha   90.00
_cell.angle_beta   90.00
_cell.angle_gamma   90.00
#
_symmetry.space_group_name_H-M   'P 1'
#
loop_
_entity.id
_entity.type
_entity.pdbx_description
1 polymer ?
#
loop_
_entity_poly.entity_id
_entity_poly.type
_entity_poly.pdbx_seq_one_letter_code
_entity_poly.pdbx_strand_id
1 'polypeptide(L)'
;MVVWVFSGGGEAELEGLTHFLGKNFPDCRFVRMTPVRPKKGPKVGKKINALGKSGKSLRSQIRYRIRVTPLFDYCDLILVLDDLDCRNATDETSCFSAIFVNDPKTVHSRFFIAFAAPELEAWLIADWNNTFAADSDFRSFHERLRYTLSTRYHIPFNNPENFSQYDPATNACEQKLSDEIKNAVAESSPANNLGARYSKGIHTPRMLQRAIAENIAEKCPLFRDMYDCLNGLSR
;
A
#
# COMPACT_ATOMS: atom_id res chain seq x y z
N MET A 1 7.10 -15.38 -14.05
CA MET A 1 8.03 -15.11 -12.92
C MET A 1 7.31 -15.29 -11.59
N VAL A 2 7.95 -15.84 -10.54
CA VAL A 2 7.41 -15.95 -9.17
C VAL A 2 7.96 -14.82 -8.31
N VAL A 3 7.06 -13.97 -7.79
CA VAL A 3 7.40 -12.83 -6.93
C VAL A 3 6.89 -13.07 -5.52
N TRP A 4 7.77 -13.07 -4.53
CA TRP A 4 7.39 -13.13 -3.13
C TRP A 4 7.09 -11.75 -2.59
N VAL A 5 5.86 -11.51 -2.16
CA VAL A 5 5.39 -10.21 -1.68
C VAL A 5 5.36 -10.17 -0.17
N PHE A 6 6.11 -9.24 0.40
CA PHE A 6 6.12 -8.90 1.81
C PHE A 6 5.49 -7.52 2.00
N SER A 7 4.24 -7.47 2.43
CA SER A 7 3.54 -6.25 2.80
C SER A 7 3.10 -6.23 4.27
N GLY A 8 2.55 -5.12 4.73
CA GLY A 8 1.89 -5.05 6.03
C GLY A 8 0.67 -5.99 6.15
N GLY A 9 -0.05 -5.83 7.25
CA GLY A 9 -1.19 -6.67 7.65
C GLY A 9 -2.56 -5.98 7.62
N GLY A 10 -2.68 -4.78 7.05
CA GLY A 10 -3.95 -4.07 6.91
C GLY A 10 -4.92 -4.80 5.97
N GLU A 11 -6.23 -4.60 6.17
CA GLU A 11 -7.27 -5.22 5.33
C GLU A 11 -7.13 -4.86 3.84
N ALA A 12 -6.73 -3.62 3.55
CA ALA A 12 -6.39 -3.16 2.20
C ALA A 12 -5.27 -3.99 1.53
N GLU A 13 -4.22 -4.30 2.28
CA GLU A 13 -3.09 -5.12 1.83
C GLU A 13 -3.45 -6.61 1.76
N LEU A 14 -4.48 -7.03 2.52
CA LEU A 14 -4.96 -8.42 2.56
C LEU A 14 -5.81 -8.81 1.35
N GLU A 15 -6.65 -7.91 0.86
CA GLU A 15 -7.64 -8.24 -0.17
C GLU A 15 -7.44 -7.46 -1.48
N GLY A 16 -6.89 -6.24 -1.44
CA GLY A 16 -6.73 -5.40 -2.62
C GLY A 16 -5.39 -5.57 -3.33
N LEU A 17 -4.29 -5.55 -2.56
CA LEU A 17 -2.94 -5.40 -3.12
C LEU A 17 -2.50 -6.58 -4.00
N THR A 18 -2.71 -7.82 -3.57
CA THR A 18 -2.34 -9.00 -4.38
C THR A 18 -3.15 -9.07 -5.67
N HIS A 19 -4.43 -8.71 -5.64
CA HIS A 19 -5.27 -8.66 -6.83
C HIS A 19 -4.79 -7.58 -7.80
N PHE A 20 -4.52 -6.38 -7.28
CA PHE A 20 -3.97 -5.27 -8.07
C PHE A 20 -2.67 -5.67 -8.76
N LEU A 21 -1.72 -6.27 -8.04
CA LEU A 21 -0.46 -6.73 -8.62
C LEU A 21 -0.69 -7.78 -9.71
N GLY A 22 -1.51 -8.81 -9.44
CA GLY A 22 -1.79 -9.86 -10.43
C GLY A 22 -2.53 -9.37 -11.68
N LYS A 23 -3.40 -8.37 -11.54
CA LYS A 23 -4.10 -7.74 -12.67
C LYS A 23 -3.17 -6.91 -13.55
N ASN A 24 -2.31 -6.10 -12.94
CA ASN A 24 -1.48 -5.13 -13.66
C ASN A 24 -0.15 -5.72 -14.15
N PHE A 25 0.29 -6.85 -13.59
CA PHE A 25 1.51 -7.54 -14.01
C PHE A 25 1.23 -9.04 -14.24
N PRO A 26 0.49 -9.39 -15.31
CA PRO A 26 -0.02 -10.75 -15.52
C PRO A 26 1.07 -11.81 -15.73
N ASP A 27 2.28 -11.41 -16.17
CA ASP A 27 3.43 -12.30 -16.34
C ASP A 27 4.11 -12.68 -15.00
N CYS A 28 3.67 -12.05 -13.91
CA CYS A 28 4.14 -12.28 -12.56
C CYS A 28 3.12 -13.06 -11.73
N ARG A 29 3.56 -14.17 -11.14
CA ARG A 29 2.84 -14.91 -10.11
C ARG A 29 3.25 -14.40 -8.73
N PHE A 30 2.42 -13.53 -8.16
CA PHE A 30 2.64 -12.99 -6.82
C PHE A 30 2.22 -13.99 -5.73
N VAL A 31 3.14 -14.26 -4.79
CA VAL A 31 2.94 -15.13 -3.63
C VAL A 31 3.17 -14.30 -2.38
N ARG A 32 2.14 -14.12 -1.55
CA ARG A 32 2.26 -13.31 -0.34
C ARG A 32 2.90 -14.09 0.82
N MET A 33 3.88 -13.47 1.48
CA MET A 33 4.69 -14.09 2.53
C MET A 33 4.41 -13.55 3.95
N THR A 34 3.90 -12.31 4.09
CA THR A 34 3.55 -11.66 5.37
C THR A 34 2.05 -11.48 5.54
N PRO A 35 1.58 -11.44 6.81
CA PRO A 35 0.78 -12.51 7.37
C PRO A 35 -0.59 -12.67 6.70
N VAL A 36 -0.84 -13.87 6.19
CA VAL A 36 -2.16 -14.49 6.31
C VAL A 36 -2.36 -14.75 7.80
N ARG A 37 -3.40 -14.13 8.39
CA ARG A 37 -3.77 -14.20 9.83
C ARG A 37 -3.32 -15.51 10.48
N PRO A 38 -2.62 -15.50 11.65
CA PRO A 38 -2.65 -16.71 12.46
C PRO A 38 -4.12 -16.93 12.81
N LYS A 39 -4.72 -18.03 12.36
CA LYS A 39 -6.01 -18.49 12.89
C LYS A 39 -5.82 -18.67 14.40
N LYS A 40 -6.16 -17.64 15.18
CA LYS A 40 -6.39 -17.82 16.62
C LYS A 40 -7.79 -18.42 16.71
N GLY A 41 -7.87 -19.68 17.15
CA GLY A 41 -9.11 -20.23 17.66
C GLY A 41 -9.74 -19.29 18.69
N PRO A 42 -11.03 -19.47 18.99
CA PRO A 42 -11.82 -18.49 19.72
C PRO A 42 -11.19 -18.20 21.08
N LYS A 43 -10.64 -16.99 21.25
CA LYS A 43 -10.22 -16.48 22.56
C LYS A 43 -11.21 -15.41 22.99
N VAL A 44 -12.06 -15.81 23.92
CA VAL A 44 -13.03 -14.97 24.61
C VAL A 44 -12.28 -13.82 25.33
N GLY A 45 -12.74 -12.59 25.13
CA GLY A 45 -12.49 -11.51 26.09
C GLY A 45 -11.30 -10.56 25.88
N LYS A 46 -10.64 -10.49 24.72
CA LYS A 46 -9.65 -9.43 24.45
C LYS A 46 -10.02 -8.62 23.21
N LYS A 47 -10.17 -7.28 23.36
CA LYS A 47 -10.22 -6.33 22.26
C LYS A 47 -9.00 -6.57 21.35
N ILE A 48 -9.28 -6.88 20.09
CA ILE A 48 -8.26 -7.11 19.05
C ILE A 48 -7.67 -5.74 18.72
N ASN A 49 -6.48 -5.44 19.25
CA ASN A 49 -5.72 -4.26 18.83
C ASN A 49 -5.39 -4.38 17.33
N ALA A 50 -5.56 -3.28 16.60
CA ALA A 50 -5.56 -3.19 15.15
C ALA A 50 -4.37 -3.87 14.44
N LEU A 51 -4.66 -4.46 13.29
CA LEU A 51 -3.89 -5.49 12.56
C LEU A 51 -2.83 -4.96 11.58
N GLY A 52 -2.54 -3.66 11.54
CA GLY A 52 -1.47 -3.09 10.69
C GLY A 52 -0.12 -3.17 11.40
N LYS A 53 0.88 -3.82 10.77
CA LYS A 53 2.26 -3.87 11.26
C LYS A 53 3.18 -3.19 10.23
N SER A 54 3.55 -1.93 10.46
CA SER A 54 4.46 -1.15 9.60
C SER A 54 5.91 -1.13 10.14
N GLY A 55 6.87 -0.81 9.26
CA GLY A 55 8.26 -0.50 9.61
C GLY A 55 9.00 -1.62 10.37
N LYS A 56 9.50 -1.32 11.59
CA LYS A 56 10.32 -2.23 12.43
C LYS A 56 9.67 -3.62 12.64
N SER A 57 8.35 -3.65 12.70
CA SER A 57 7.57 -4.86 12.89
C SER A 57 7.44 -5.70 11.61
N LEU A 58 7.43 -5.06 10.43
CA LEU A 58 7.48 -5.74 9.13
C LEU A 58 8.87 -6.33 8.89
N ARG A 59 9.95 -5.56 9.15
CA ARG A 59 11.34 -6.05 9.06
C ARG A 59 11.58 -7.33 9.86
N SER A 60 11.07 -7.36 11.09
CA SER A 60 11.17 -8.54 11.96
C SER A 60 10.42 -9.75 11.40
N GLN A 61 9.27 -9.53 10.75
CA GLN A 61 8.49 -10.60 10.11
C GLN A 61 9.15 -11.12 8.84
N ILE A 62 9.70 -10.24 8.00
CA ILE A 62 10.46 -10.62 6.81
C ILE A 62 11.61 -11.54 7.23
N ARG A 63 12.42 -11.11 8.20
CA ARG A 63 13.54 -11.90 8.73
C ARG A 63 13.10 -13.26 9.26
N TYR A 64 12.00 -13.32 10.02
CA TYR A 64 11.47 -14.59 10.50
C TYR A 64 11.02 -15.50 9.34
N ARG A 65 10.27 -14.96 8.37
CA ARG A 65 9.73 -15.71 7.25
C ARG A 65 10.82 -16.31 6.37
N ILE A 66 11.79 -15.50 5.96
CA ILE A 66 12.95 -15.99 5.18
C ILE A 66 13.64 -17.16 5.88
N ARG A 67 13.85 -17.06 7.21
CA ARG A 67 14.48 -18.14 7.99
C ARG A 67 13.68 -19.43 7.99
N VAL A 68 12.36 -19.38 8.07
CA VAL A 68 11.51 -20.58 8.14
C VAL A 68 11.09 -21.14 6.77
N THR A 69 11.24 -20.36 5.69
CA THR A 69 10.96 -20.85 4.34
C THR A 69 11.94 -21.98 3.95
N PRO A 70 11.45 -23.11 3.42
CA PRO A 70 12.28 -24.20 2.91
C PRO A 70 13.33 -23.75 1.91
N LEU A 71 14.49 -24.40 1.90
CA LEU A 71 15.60 -24.10 0.98
C LEU A 71 15.28 -24.36 -0.50
N PHE A 72 14.28 -25.20 -0.77
CA PHE A 72 13.88 -25.58 -2.12
C PHE A 72 12.73 -24.72 -2.68
N ASP A 73 12.17 -23.81 -1.88
CA ASP A 73 11.18 -22.87 -2.36
C ASP A 73 11.90 -21.77 -3.17
N TYR A 74 11.55 -21.67 -4.45
CA TYR A 74 12.19 -20.74 -5.40
C TYR A 74 11.34 -19.49 -5.63
N CYS A 75 11.99 -18.33 -5.64
CA CYS A 75 11.41 -17.08 -6.15
C CYS A 75 12.45 -16.32 -6.99
N ASP A 76 11.95 -15.65 -8.03
CA ASP A 76 12.77 -14.82 -8.91
C ASP A 76 13.02 -13.43 -8.30
N LEU A 77 12.02 -12.89 -7.58
CA LEU A 77 12.06 -11.59 -6.92
C LEU A 77 11.41 -11.64 -5.54
N ILE A 78 12.06 -11.03 -4.56
CA ILE A 78 11.47 -10.64 -3.28
C ILE A 78 11.04 -9.17 -3.36
N LEU A 79 9.74 -8.92 -3.35
CA LEU A 79 9.15 -7.59 -3.32
C LEU A 79 8.73 -7.24 -1.89
N VAL A 80 9.28 -6.19 -1.31
CA VAL A 80 8.83 -5.63 -0.03
C VAL A 80 8.01 -4.37 -0.31
N LEU A 81 6.84 -4.26 0.30
CA LEU A 81 5.92 -3.13 0.21
C LEU A 81 5.63 -2.60 1.62
N ASP A 82 5.95 -1.34 1.88
CA ASP A 82 5.67 -0.66 3.15
C ASP A 82 4.95 0.68 2.87
N ASP A 83 4.04 1.07 3.77
CA ASP A 83 3.56 2.45 3.83
C ASP A 83 4.75 3.31 4.26
N LEU A 84 5.13 4.31 3.47
CA LEU A 84 6.33 5.12 3.77
C LEU A 84 6.09 6.06 4.96
N ASP A 85 4.84 6.46 5.19
CA ASP A 85 4.43 7.41 6.23
C ASP A 85 5.33 8.67 6.24
N CYS A 86 5.59 9.24 5.06
CA CYS A 86 6.45 10.41 4.86
C CYS A 86 7.93 10.23 5.29
N ARG A 87 8.37 9.02 5.66
CA ARG A 87 9.78 8.73 5.97
C ARG A 87 10.67 8.88 4.72
N ASN A 88 11.98 8.94 4.92
CA ASN A 88 12.93 8.97 3.82
C ASN A 88 13.03 7.58 3.15
N ALA A 89 12.67 7.51 1.86
CA ALA A 89 12.68 6.26 1.10
C ALA A 89 14.08 5.62 1.00
N THR A 90 15.14 6.41 0.90
CA THR A 90 16.53 5.92 0.82
C THR A 90 16.97 5.26 2.12
N ASP A 91 16.65 5.88 3.25
CA ASP A 91 16.97 5.35 4.58
C ASP A 91 16.19 4.05 4.85
N GLU A 92 14.89 4.05 4.52
CA GLU A 92 14.05 2.87 4.66
C GLU A 92 14.51 1.73 3.74
N THR A 93 14.88 2.03 2.49
CA THR A 93 15.46 1.06 1.55
C THR A 93 16.72 0.44 2.13
N SER A 94 17.63 1.26 2.67
CA SER A 94 18.87 0.78 3.29
C SER A 94 18.60 -0.16 4.46
N CYS A 95 17.62 0.19 5.29
CA CYS A 95 17.25 -0.63 6.43
C CYS A 95 16.61 -1.97 6.05
N PHE A 96 15.74 -2.02 5.03
CA PHE A 96 15.17 -3.27 4.55
C PHE A 96 16.22 -4.12 3.83
N SER A 97 17.08 -3.50 3.03
CA SER A 97 18.17 -4.17 2.30
C SER A 97 19.10 -4.93 3.26
N ALA A 98 19.41 -4.34 4.41
CA ALA A 98 20.24 -4.98 5.44
C ALA A 98 19.67 -6.31 6.01
N ILE A 99 18.39 -6.64 5.75
CA ILE A 99 17.81 -7.94 6.12
C ILE A 99 18.30 -9.05 5.19
N PHE A 100 18.53 -8.73 3.92
CA PHE A 100 18.88 -9.67 2.86
C PHE A 100 20.38 -9.82 2.67
N VAL A 101 21.15 -8.80 3.10
CA VAL A 101 22.62 -8.85 3.08
C VAL A 101 23.09 -9.99 3.99
N ASN A 102 23.88 -10.90 3.44
CA ASN A 102 24.47 -12.07 4.10
C ASN A 102 23.52 -13.21 4.52
N ASP A 103 22.26 -13.25 4.06
CA ASP A 103 21.41 -14.44 4.25
C ASP A 103 21.62 -15.45 3.10
N PRO A 104 22.11 -16.68 3.38
CA PRO A 104 22.35 -17.68 2.34
C PRO A 104 21.10 -18.05 1.53
N LYS A 105 19.90 -17.84 2.09
CA LYS A 105 18.64 -18.14 1.41
C LYS A 105 18.22 -17.09 0.40
N THR A 106 18.81 -15.89 0.47
CA THR A 106 18.45 -14.78 -0.42
C THR A 106 19.59 -14.35 -1.32
N VAL A 107 20.76 -14.99 -1.21
CA VAL A 107 21.96 -14.68 -2.00
C VAL A 107 21.76 -14.85 -3.52
N HIS A 108 20.77 -15.65 -3.93
CA HIS A 108 20.46 -15.92 -5.34
C HIS A 108 19.21 -15.21 -5.85
N SER A 109 18.42 -14.58 -4.98
CA SER A 109 17.18 -13.88 -5.37
C SER A 109 17.43 -12.38 -5.49
N ARG A 110 16.83 -11.76 -6.50
CA ARG A 110 16.74 -10.29 -6.55
C ARG A 110 15.76 -9.85 -5.46
N PHE A 111 15.99 -8.67 -4.88
CA PHE A 111 15.00 -8.03 -4.01
C PHE A 111 14.76 -6.59 -4.45
N PHE A 112 13.54 -6.12 -4.23
CA PHE A 112 13.15 -4.75 -4.49
C PHE A 112 12.31 -4.22 -3.33
N ILE A 113 12.65 -3.02 -2.84
CA ILE A 113 11.91 -2.35 -1.78
C ILE A 113 11.05 -1.27 -2.45
N ALA A 114 9.74 -1.46 -2.40
CA ALA A 114 8.76 -0.56 -2.93
C ALA A 114 7.98 0.13 -1.81
N PHE A 115 7.49 1.34 -2.08
CA PHE A 115 6.81 2.16 -1.10
C PHE A 115 5.45 2.62 -1.62
N ALA A 116 4.46 2.54 -0.74
CA ALA A 116 3.22 3.29 -0.91
C ALA A 116 3.39 4.61 -0.15
N ALA A 117 3.69 5.69 -0.86
CA ALA A 117 3.97 6.98 -0.25
C ALA A 117 2.81 7.97 -0.43
N PRO A 118 2.40 8.72 0.62
CA PRO A 118 2.69 8.41 2.03
C PRO A 118 2.05 7.08 2.49
N GLU A 119 0.97 6.64 1.83
CA GLU A 119 0.27 5.37 2.04
C GLU A 119 -0.47 4.98 0.75
N LEU A 120 -1.06 3.77 0.69
CA LEU A 120 -1.76 3.23 -0.50
C LEU A 120 -2.83 4.17 -1.09
N GLU A 121 -3.46 4.99 -0.26
CA GLU A 121 -4.47 5.96 -0.69
C GLU A 121 -3.94 6.95 -1.74
N ALA A 122 -2.63 7.22 -1.75
CA ALA A 122 -2.00 8.06 -2.76
C ALA A 122 -2.14 7.48 -4.17
N TRP A 123 -2.05 6.15 -4.30
CA TRP A 123 -2.26 5.47 -5.57
C TRP A 123 -3.72 5.61 -6.03
N LEU A 124 -4.66 5.59 -5.09
CA LEU A 124 -6.07 5.81 -5.42
C LEU A 124 -6.33 7.23 -5.91
N ILE A 125 -5.69 8.22 -5.29
CA ILE A 125 -5.74 9.62 -5.74
C ILE A 125 -5.13 9.77 -7.14
N ALA A 126 -3.99 9.13 -7.39
CA ALA A 126 -3.31 9.16 -8.69
C ALA A 126 -4.21 8.64 -9.82
N ASP A 127 -4.92 7.53 -9.59
CA ASP A 127 -5.85 6.93 -10.54
C ASP A 127 -7.32 7.27 -10.25
N TRP A 128 -7.59 8.54 -9.94
CA TRP A 128 -8.91 9.05 -9.51
C TRP A 128 -10.10 8.53 -10.33
N ASN A 129 -9.95 8.47 -11.66
CA ASN A 129 -11.04 8.15 -12.57
C ASN A 129 -11.50 6.69 -12.47
N ASN A 130 -10.59 5.75 -12.18
CA ASN A 130 -10.92 4.33 -12.01
C ASN A 130 -11.20 3.97 -10.54
N THR A 131 -10.89 4.86 -9.60
CA THR A 131 -11.08 4.66 -8.16
C THR A 131 -12.28 5.46 -7.65
N PHE A 132 -12.07 6.63 -7.03
CA PHE A 132 -13.11 7.44 -6.42
C PHE A 132 -14.21 7.87 -7.39
N ALA A 133 -13.86 8.24 -8.62
CA ALA A 133 -14.87 8.64 -9.61
C ALA A 133 -15.73 7.46 -10.09
N ALA A 134 -15.20 6.23 -10.07
CA ALA A 134 -15.92 5.03 -10.50
C ALA A 134 -16.62 4.28 -9.35
N ASP A 135 -16.29 4.60 -8.10
CA ASP A 135 -16.82 3.93 -6.92
C ASP A 135 -18.28 4.34 -6.65
N SER A 136 -19.15 3.38 -6.38
CA SER A 136 -20.59 3.62 -6.21
C SER A 136 -20.90 4.61 -5.08
N ASP A 137 -20.06 4.63 -4.05
CA ASP A 137 -20.32 5.40 -2.83
C ASP A 137 -19.89 6.86 -3.00
N PHE A 138 -19.04 7.15 -3.99
CA PHE A 138 -18.46 8.48 -4.20
C PHE A 138 -18.74 9.08 -5.59
N ARG A 139 -19.07 8.27 -6.60
CA ARG A 139 -19.30 8.70 -8.00
C ARG A 139 -20.32 9.84 -8.14
N SER A 140 -21.32 9.92 -7.27
CA SER A 140 -22.33 10.99 -7.38
C SER A 140 -21.81 12.38 -6.97
N PHE A 141 -20.69 12.46 -6.24
CA PHE A 141 -20.12 13.71 -5.75
C PHE A 141 -18.60 13.78 -5.88
N HIS A 142 -17.99 12.91 -6.69
CA HIS A 142 -16.54 12.80 -6.82
C HIS A 142 -15.87 14.11 -7.24
N GLU A 143 -16.49 14.94 -8.10
CA GLU A 143 -15.91 16.24 -8.48
C GLU A 143 -15.83 17.20 -7.31
N ARG A 144 -16.89 17.26 -6.49
CA ARG A 144 -16.88 18.04 -5.25
C ARG A 144 -15.84 17.50 -4.29
N LEU A 145 -15.77 16.18 -4.11
CA LEU A 145 -14.76 15.55 -3.26
C LEU A 145 -13.34 15.88 -3.73
N ARG A 146 -13.07 15.78 -5.04
CA ARG A 146 -11.80 16.14 -5.65
C ARG A 146 -11.44 17.60 -5.42
N TYR A 147 -12.40 18.50 -5.60
CA TYR A 147 -12.23 19.92 -5.31
C TYR A 147 -11.88 20.15 -3.84
N THR A 148 -12.65 19.56 -2.91
CA THR A 148 -12.40 19.68 -1.47
C THR A 148 -11.01 19.17 -1.09
N LEU A 149 -10.61 17.99 -1.58
CA LEU A 149 -9.29 17.39 -1.33
C LEU A 149 -8.16 18.29 -1.87
N SER A 150 -8.32 18.88 -3.05
CA SER A 150 -7.26 19.72 -3.65
C SER A 150 -7.19 21.12 -3.05
N THR A 151 -8.32 21.74 -2.71
CA THR A 151 -8.34 23.15 -2.29
C THR A 151 -8.30 23.33 -0.78
N ARG A 152 -8.92 22.45 0.00
CA ARG A 152 -8.99 22.57 1.47
C ARG A 152 -7.93 21.75 2.18
N TYR A 153 -7.73 20.51 1.71
CA TYR A 153 -6.73 19.60 2.27
C TYR A 153 -5.41 19.63 1.51
N HIS A 154 -5.31 20.45 0.46
CA HIS A 154 -4.08 20.67 -0.31
C HIS A 154 -3.42 19.38 -0.83
N ILE A 155 -4.21 18.36 -1.14
CA ILE A 155 -3.68 17.09 -1.67
C ILE A 155 -3.24 17.28 -3.14
N PRO A 156 -1.97 17.00 -3.48
CA PRO A 156 -1.46 17.15 -4.83
C PRO A 156 -1.89 15.99 -5.74
N PHE A 157 -2.89 16.21 -6.60
CA PHE A 157 -3.39 15.16 -7.51
C PHE A 157 -2.42 14.73 -8.62
N ASN A 158 -1.44 15.57 -8.96
CA ASN A 158 -0.42 15.26 -9.97
C ASN A 158 0.86 14.65 -9.37
N ASN A 159 1.02 14.70 -8.05
CA ASN A 159 2.08 14.00 -7.35
C ASN A 159 1.62 13.65 -5.92
N PRO A 160 0.71 12.68 -5.75
CA PRO A 160 0.10 12.38 -4.45
C PRO A 160 1.09 11.90 -3.39
N GLU A 161 2.26 11.41 -3.79
CA GLU A 161 3.31 10.95 -2.89
C GLU A 161 3.93 12.08 -2.07
N ASN A 162 3.82 13.34 -2.54
CA ASN A 162 4.30 14.53 -1.84
C ASN A 162 3.32 15.07 -0.78
N PHE A 163 2.25 14.34 -0.46
CA PHE A 163 1.30 14.78 0.55
C PHE A 163 1.89 14.73 1.97
N SER A 164 1.67 15.81 2.72
CA SER A 164 2.15 16.02 4.09
C SER A 164 3.68 16.07 4.22
N GLN A 165 4.17 16.14 5.45
CA GLN A 165 5.58 16.17 5.80
C GLN A 165 5.86 15.21 6.95
N TYR A 166 7.11 14.77 7.04
CA TYR A 166 7.56 13.92 8.13
C TYR A 166 7.53 14.65 9.47
N ASP A 167 6.88 14.04 10.47
CA ASP A 167 6.91 14.47 11.86
C ASP A 167 7.82 13.53 12.68
N PRO A 168 9.00 14.02 13.16
CA PRO A 168 9.90 13.23 13.98
C PRO A 168 9.32 12.80 15.33
N ALA A 169 8.33 13.53 15.88
CA ALA A 169 7.76 13.22 17.19
C ALA A 169 6.88 11.96 17.14
N THR A 170 6.11 11.80 16.06
CA THR A 170 5.25 10.63 15.83
C THR A 170 5.89 9.57 14.93
N ASN A 171 7.01 9.90 14.27
CA ASN A 171 7.72 9.05 13.31
C ASN A 171 6.80 8.59 12.15
N ALA A 172 5.98 9.52 11.67
CA ALA A 172 5.01 9.34 10.59
C ALA A 172 4.73 10.68 9.89
N CYS A 173 3.78 10.72 8.95
CA CYS A 173 3.29 11.99 8.40
C CYS A 173 2.61 12.84 9.49
N GLU A 174 2.81 14.15 9.45
CA GLU A 174 2.09 15.12 10.28
C GLU A 174 0.57 15.03 10.07
N GLN A 175 0.15 14.84 8.82
CA GLN A 175 -1.23 14.64 8.41
C GLN A 175 -1.36 13.31 7.68
N LYS A 176 -2.39 12.51 8.04
CA LYS A 176 -2.65 11.23 7.39
C LYS A 176 -3.60 11.42 6.22
N LEU A 177 -3.16 10.99 5.04
CA LEU A 177 -3.93 11.14 3.80
C LEU A 177 -5.33 10.51 3.92
N SER A 178 -5.41 9.32 4.52
CA SER A 178 -6.64 8.59 4.76
C SER A 178 -7.57 9.26 5.75
N ASP A 179 -7.06 10.07 6.69
CA ASP A 179 -7.90 10.88 7.58
C ASP A 179 -8.44 12.11 6.86
N GLU A 180 -7.62 12.78 6.04
CA GLU A 180 -8.11 13.89 5.21
C GLU A 180 -9.14 13.44 4.16
N ILE A 181 -8.99 12.24 3.59
CA ILE A 181 -10.00 11.63 2.74
C ILE A 181 -11.31 11.43 3.49
N LYS A 182 -11.27 10.92 4.74
CA LYS A 182 -12.50 10.75 5.55
C LYS A 182 -13.18 12.09 5.80
N ASN A 183 -12.42 13.10 6.18
CA ASN A 183 -12.94 14.44 6.46
C ASN A 183 -13.56 15.05 5.19
N ALA A 184 -12.86 14.97 4.05
CA ALA A 184 -13.34 15.49 2.78
C ALA A 184 -14.61 14.77 2.29
N VAL A 185 -14.72 13.45 2.50
CA VAL A 185 -15.95 12.71 2.20
C VAL A 185 -17.10 13.20 3.06
N ALA A 186 -16.89 13.39 4.36
CA ALA A 186 -17.93 13.90 5.25
C ALA A 186 -18.39 15.31 4.85
N GLU A 187 -17.47 16.18 4.43
CA GLU A 187 -17.79 17.55 3.98
C GLU A 187 -18.47 17.61 2.60
N SER A 188 -18.08 16.71 1.68
CA SER A 188 -18.52 16.77 0.28
C SER A 188 -19.83 16.01 0.04
N SER A 189 -20.19 15.11 0.96
CA SER A 189 -21.38 14.28 0.83
C SER A 189 -22.67 15.11 0.86
N PRO A 190 -23.64 14.86 -0.03
CA PRO A 190 -24.93 15.53 0.02
C PRO A 190 -25.62 15.32 1.38
N ALA A 191 -26.40 16.29 1.85
CA ALA A 191 -27.10 16.23 3.14
C ALA A 191 -28.02 15.00 3.29
N ASN A 192 -28.52 14.45 2.18
CA ASN A 192 -29.39 13.28 2.15
C ASN A 192 -28.60 11.96 2.19
N ASN A 193 -27.26 12.02 2.13
CA ASN A 193 -26.36 10.89 2.11
C ASN A 193 -25.55 10.82 3.42
N LEU A 194 -26.26 10.82 4.55
CA LEU A 194 -25.71 10.77 5.92
C LEU A 194 -24.81 9.53 6.20
N GLY A 195 -24.80 8.55 5.29
CA GLY A 195 -24.03 7.32 5.38
C GLY A 195 -22.73 7.30 4.59
N ALA A 196 -22.47 8.28 3.71
CA ALA A 196 -21.24 8.30 2.91
C ALA A 196 -20.03 8.51 3.81
N ARG A 197 -19.25 7.44 4.01
CA ARG A 197 -18.08 7.41 4.88
C ARG A 197 -16.97 6.65 4.20
N TYR A 198 -15.80 7.26 4.15
CA TYR A 198 -14.61 6.52 3.74
C TYR A 198 -14.16 5.57 4.85
N SER A 199 -13.77 4.36 4.44
CA SER A 199 -13.21 3.33 5.31
C SER A 199 -12.05 2.66 4.60
N LYS A 200 -10.85 2.75 5.18
CA LYS A 200 -9.62 2.15 4.64
C LYS A 200 -9.75 0.62 4.47
N GLY A 201 -10.46 -0.05 5.38
CA GLY A 201 -10.65 -1.50 5.32
C GLY A 201 -11.60 -1.96 4.21
N ILE A 202 -12.51 -1.10 3.74
CA ILE A 202 -13.55 -1.46 2.77
C ILE A 202 -13.25 -0.86 1.40
N HIS A 203 -13.00 0.45 1.36
CA HIS A 203 -12.93 1.21 0.11
C HIS A 203 -11.56 1.08 -0.53
N THR A 204 -10.47 1.15 0.24
CA THR A 204 -9.11 0.99 -0.30
C THR A 204 -8.94 -0.32 -1.08
N PRO A 205 -9.24 -1.52 -0.52
CA PRO A 205 -9.06 -2.75 -1.29
C PRO A 205 -9.98 -2.81 -2.51
N ARG A 206 -11.25 -2.39 -2.39
CA ARG A 206 -12.23 -2.40 -3.49
C ARG A 206 -11.79 -1.51 -4.64
N MET A 207 -11.31 -0.29 -4.36
CA MET A 207 -10.82 0.63 -5.38
C MET A 207 -9.49 0.16 -5.97
N LEU A 208 -8.62 -0.43 -5.15
CA LEU A 208 -7.33 -0.93 -5.61
C LEU A 208 -7.48 -2.05 -6.65
N GLN A 209 -8.54 -2.86 -6.57
CA GLN A 209 -8.87 -3.85 -7.61
C GLN A 209 -9.16 -3.20 -8.98
N ARG A 210 -9.68 -1.97 -8.98
CA ARG A 210 -10.02 -1.23 -10.20
C ARG A 210 -8.86 -0.39 -10.71
N ALA A 211 -7.93 -0.01 -9.84
CA ALA A 211 -6.79 0.81 -10.17
C ALA A 211 -5.95 0.21 -11.32
N ILE A 212 -5.38 1.11 -12.11
CA ILE A 212 -4.52 0.88 -13.28
C ILE A 212 -3.12 1.38 -12.92
N ALA A 213 -2.14 0.48 -12.94
CA ALA A 213 -0.79 0.75 -12.47
C ALA A 213 -0.08 1.82 -13.33
N GLU A 214 -0.34 1.85 -14.63
CA GLU A 214 0.19 2.83 -15.58
C GLU A 214 -0.17 4.27 -15.14
N ASN A 215 -1.43 4.50 -14.77
CA ASN A 215 -1.91 5.82 -14.34
C ASN A 215 -1.28 6.24 -13.01
N ILE A 216 -1.03 5.28 -12.12
CA ILE A 216 -0.34 5.53 -10.86
C ILE A 216 1.11 5.89 -11.14
N ALA A 217 1.81 5.08 -11.95
CA ALA A 217 3.21 5.29 -12.30
C ALA A 217 3.43 6.66 -12.96
N GLU A 218 2.50 7.19 -13.73
CA GLU A 218 2.60 8.54 -14.31
C GLU A 218 2.72 9.66 -13.25
N LYS A 219 2.14 9.47 -12.06
CA LYS A 219 2.02 10.52 -11.04
C LYS A 219 2.77 10.23 -9.74
N CYS A 220 3.17 8.98 -9.52
CA CYS A 220 3.78 8.49 -8.29
C CYS A 220 5.19 7.96 -8.60
N PRO A 221 6.25 8.78 -8.46
CA PRO A 221 7.63 8.37 -8.74
C PRO A 221 8.11 7.11 -7.99
N LEU A 222 7.83 6.97 -6.69
CA LEU A 222 8.25 5.79 -5.92
C LEU A 222 7.50 4.53 -6.38
N PHE A 223 6.22 4.68 -6.73
CA PHE A 223 5.48 3.60 -7.40
C PHE A 223 6.06 3.29 -8.79
N ARG A 224 6.46 4.30 -9.56
CA ARG A 224 7.04 4.12 -10.91
C ARG A 224 8.27 3.25 -10.88
N ASP A 225 9.16 3.42 -9.90
CA ASP A 225 10.35 2.58 -9.75
C ASP A 225 9.98 1.10 -9.59
N MET A 226 8.94 0.81 -8.80
CA MET A 226 8.41 -0.55 -8.68
C MET A 226 7.78 -1.05 -9.99
N TYR A 227 6.98 -0.21 -10.64
CA TYR A 227 6.32 -0.53 -11.91
C TYR A 227 7.33 -0.88 -13.00
N ASP A 228 8.38 -0.08 -13.15
CA ASP A 228 9.47 -0.30 -14.10
C ASP A 228 10.28 -1.55 -13.74
N CYS A 229 10.52 -1.80 -12.45
CA CYS A 229 11.17 -3.04 -12.00
C CYS A 229 10.35 -4.27 -12.40
N LEU A 230 9.04 -4.30 -12.11
CA LEU A 230 8.17 -5.44 -12.40
C LEU A 230 8.00 -5.67 -13.91
N ASN A 231 7.90 -4.61 -14.71
CA ASN A 231 7.83 -4.71 -16.18
C ASN A 231 9.18 -5.03 -16.84
N GLY A 232 10.29 -4.66 -16.21
CA GLY A 232 11.62 -5.04 -16.67
C GLY A 232 11.90 -6.54 -16.52
N LEU A 233 11.13 -7.24 -15.69
CA LEU A 233 11.29 -8.66 -15.41
C LEU A 233 10.45 -9.57 -16.31
N SER A 234 9.49 -9.03 -17.06
CA SER A 234 8.67 -9.75 -18.03
C SER A 234 9.28 -9.78 -19.45
N ARG A 235 10.46 -9.18 -19.62
CA ARG A 235 11.26 -9.21 -20.86
C ARG A 235 12.43 -10.17 -20.74
#